data_AF-D5ZZW7-F1
#
_entry.id   AF-D5ZZW7-F1
#
_cell.length_a   1.000
_cell.length_b   1.000
_cell.length_c   1.000
_cell.angle_alpha   90.00
_cell.angle_beta   90.00
_cell.angle_gamma   90.00
#
_symmetry.space_group_name_H-M   'P 1'
#
loop_
_entity.id
_entity.type
_entity.pdbx_description
1 polymer ?
#
loop_
_entity_poly.entity_id
_entity_poly.type
_entity_poly.pdbx_seq_one_letter_code
_entity_poly.pdbx_strand_id
1 'polypeptide(L)'
;MLREPGGSRTPCGVTVLDVRPPELNRRGAARARAAELAGMTGRPDGAAELRRRRLVRRAELLAMGARAPVPPVAGDWLADPEHWAALRGRLGTEVERYAARHPMDPGLPTEAARRLLGLPDRALVDALADHPGTVRLRRGQGRLHGPGSEGPTLPPPVRAAVDAVRRELERTPFRAPEADRLAELGLRRRELAAAVAAGALLRVGEGIVLLPGADARAAAVLRGLPQPFTLSEARKALDTTRRVAVPLLEFLDGRGLTERVDD
;
A
#
# COMPACT_ATOMS: atom_id res chain seq x y z
N MET A 1 5.94 -44.69 -25.46
CA MET A 1 6.75 -45.71 -26.16
C MET A 1 7.46 -45.02 -27.31
N LEU A 2 8.78 -45.16 -27.39
CA LEU A 2 9.58 -44.59 -28.47
C LEU A 2 9.80 -45.65 -29.55
N ARG A 3 9.59 -45.26 -30.81
CA ARG A 3 9.86 -46.08 -31.98
C ARG A 3 10.82 -45.35 -32.90
N GLU A 4 11.67 -46.12 -33.56
CA GLU A 4 12.46 -45.60 -34.67
C GLU A 4 11.54 -45.35 -35.88
N PRO A 5 11.59 -44.16 -36.49
CA PRO A 5 10.92 -43.93 -37.77
C PRO A 5 11.46 -44.92 -38.82
N GLY A 6 10.60 -45.74 -39.43
CA GLY A 6 10.99 -46.76 -40.41
C GLY A 6 11.14 -48.18 -39.87
N GLY A 7 11.03 -48.40 -38.55
CA GLY A 7 10.67 -49.71 -37.99
C GLY A 7 11.78 -50.76 -37.87
N SER A 8 13.05 -50.42 -38.03
CA SER A 8 14.16 -51.39 -37.92
C SER A 8 14.53 -51.77 -36.48
N ARG A 9 14.24 -50.93 -35.48
CA ARG A 9 14.57 -51.18 -34.07
C ARG A 9 13.37 -51.54 -33.20
N THR A 10 13.61 -52.42 -32.21
CA THR A 10 12.65 -52.74 -31.16
C THR A 10 12.24 -51.47 -30.41
N PRO A 11 10.93 -51.23 -30.22
CA PRO A 11 10.46 -50.08 -29.47
C PRO A 11 10.91 -50.07 -28.00
N CYS A 12 11.16 -48.88 -27.47
CA CYS A 12 11.54 -48.69 -26.07
C CYS A 12 10.39 -48.12 -25.23
N GLY A 13 10.23 -48.64 -24.01
CA GLY A 13 9.42 -48.02 -22.97
C GLY A 13 10.05 -46.71 -22.51
N VAL A 14 9.22 -45.70 -22.22
CA VAL A 14 9.68 -44.45 -21.60
C VAL A 14 8.70 -44.04 -20.53
N THR A 15 9.24 -43.48 -19.45
CA THR A 15 8.48 -42.85 -18.38
C THR A 15 8.71 -41.35 -18.46
N VAL A 16 7.62 -40.59 -18.54
CA VAL A 16 7.70 -39.13 -18.50
C VAL A 16 7.92 -38.71 -17.05
N LEU A 17 9.09 -38.15 -16.75
CA LEU A 17 9.43 -37.71 -15.40
C LEU A 17 8.89 -36.32 -15.09
N ASP A 18 8.86 -35.42 -16.07
CA ASP A 18 8.32 -34.06 -15.90
C ASP A 18 7.59 -33.61 -17.16
N VAL A 19 6.32 -33.24 -16.99
CA VAL A 19 5.44 -32.79 -18.08
C VAL A 19 5.59 -31.29 -18.39
N ARG A 20 6.30 -30.54 -17.55
CA ARG A 20 6.59 -29.12 -17.73
C ARG A 20 8.03 -28.83 -17.29
N PRO A 21 9.02 -29.30 -18.06
CA PRO A 21 10.43 -29.11 -17.74
C PRO A 21 10.81 -27.62 -17.83
N PRO A 22 11.75 -27.15 -16.98
CA PRO A 22 12.25 -25.78 -17.06
C PRO A 22 13.15 -25.59 -18.28
N GLU A 23 13.25 -24.36 -18.77
CA GLU A 23 14.22 -24.01 -19.80
C GLU A 23 15.66 -24.08 -19.25
N LEU A 24 16.58 -24.64 -20.03
CA LEU A 24 17.97 -24.91 -19.63
C LEU A 24 18.93 -23.83 -20.14
N ASN A 25 18.69 -22.57 -19.75
CA ASN A 25 19.30 -21.41 -20.41
C ASN A 25 20.65 -20.97 -19.81
N ARG A 26 21.10 -21.59 -18.72
CA ARG A 26 22.29 -21.18 -17.96
C ARG A 26 23.37 -22.26 -17.97
N ARG A 27 24.65 -21.85 -17.88
CA ARG A 27 25.77 -22.79 -17.69
C ARG A 27 25.53 -23.62 -16.43
N GLY A 28 25.55 -24.95 -16.57
CA GLY A 28 25.28 -25.89 -15.48
C GLY A 28 23.81 -26.27 -15.28
N ALA A 29 22.85 -25.64 -15.99
CA ALA A 29 21.42 -25.96 -15.86
C ALA A 29 21.12 -27.43 -16.20
N ALA A 30 21.75 -27.97 -17.26
CA ALA A 30 21.58 -29.39 -17.63
C ALA A 30 22.09 -30.35 -16.55
N ARG A 31 23.23 -30.04 -15.89
CA ARG A 31 23.77 -30.87 -14.80
C ARG A 31 22.88 -30.83 -13.57
N ALA A 32 22.43 -29.65 -13.18
CA ALA A 32 21.48 -29.49 -12.08
C ALA A 32 20.18 -30.25 -12.38
N ARG A 33 19.70 -30.17 -13.63
CA ARG A 33 18.52 -30.89 -14.07
C ARG A 33 18.71 -32.41 -14.05
N ALA A 34 19.87 -32.91 -14.49
CA ALA A 34 20.17 -34.34 -14.44
C ALA A 34 20.19 -34.88 -13.01
N ALA A 35 20.79 -34.14 -12.07
CA ALA A 35 20.80 -34.50 -10.65
C ALA A 35 19.38 -34.54 -10.06
N GLU A 36 18.54 -33.58 -10.45
CA GLU A 36 17.14 -33.55 -10.04
C GLU A 36 16.34 -34.74 -10.60
N LEU A 37 16.48 -35.01 -11.91
CA LEU A 37 15.81 -36.13 -12.59
C LEU A 37 16.24 -37.49 -12.02
N ALA A 38 17.49 -37.64 -11.59
CA ALA A 38 18.00 -38.89 -11.00
C ALA A 38 17.28 -39.26 -9.69
N GLY A 39 16.70 -38.29 -8.98
CA GLY A 39 15.89 -38.52 -7.79
C GLY A 39 14.42 -38.83 -8.07
N MET A 40 13.97 -38.78 -9.33
CA MET A 40 12.55 -38.94 -9.67
C MET A 40 12.18 -40.40 -9.89
N THR A 41 11.10 -40.83 -9.25
CA THR A 41 10.60 -42.22 -9.31
C THR A 41 9.65 -42.47 -10.48
N GLY A 42 9.28 -41.43 -11.23
CA GLY A 42 8.25 -41.49 -12.27
C GLY A 42 6.81 -41.54 -11.75
N ARG A 43 6.61 -41.47 -10.42
CA ARG A 43 5.30 -41.30 -9.80
C ARG A 43 5.08 -39.82 -9.45
N PRO A 44 3.97 -39.20 -9.87
CA PRO A 44 3.69 -37.80 -9.51
C PRO A 44 3.59 -37.61 -7.99
N ASP A 45 4.39 -36.68 -7.46
CA ASP A 45 4.38 -36.29 -6.05
C ASP A 45 4.11 -34.78 -5.95
N GLY A 46 2.95 -34.43 -5.40
CA GLY A 46 2.53 -33.04 -5.26
C GLY A 46 3.42 -32.19 -4.37
N ALA A 47 4.03 -32.77 -3.33
CA ALA A 47 4.95 -32.05 -2.45
C ALA A 47 6.28 -31.77 -3.16
N ALA A 48 6.80 -32.73 -3.92
CA ALA A 48 8.00 -32.54 -4.73
C ALA A 48 7.79 -31.52 -5.86
N GLU A 49 6.65 -31.61 -6.56
CA GLU A 49 6.25 -30.65 -7.60
C GLU A 49 6.10 -29.22 -7.03
N LEU A 50 5.44 -29.08 -5.88
CA LEU A 50 5.27 -27.78 -5.24
C LEU A 50 6.60 -27.18 -4.79
N ARG A 51 7.48 -27.97 -4.15
CA ARG A 51 8.80 -27.51 -3.71
C ARG A 51 9.66 -27.06 -4.88
N ARG A 52 9.59 -27.78 -6.01
CA ARG A 52 10.30 -27.42 -7.24
C ARG A 52 9.79 -26.12 -7.85
N ARG A 53 8.48 -26.00 -8.02
CA ARG A 53 7.84 -24.88 -8.74
C ARG A 53 7.66 -23.65 -7.85
N ARG A 54 7.70 -23.82 -6.53
CA ARG A 54 7.53 -22.83 -5.46
C ARG A 54 6.16 -22.16 -5.38
N LEU A 55 5.58 -21.82 -6.53
CA LEU A 55 4.22 -21.32 -6.71
C LEU A 55 3.59 -22.02 -7.92
N VAL A 56 2.41 -22.59 -7.75
CA VAL A 56 1.69 -23.29 -8.81
C VAL A 56 0.19 -23.25 -8.55
N ARG A 57 -0.63 -23.21 -9.61
CA ARG A 57 -2.07 -23.37 -9.44
C ARG A 57 -2.42 -24.82 -9.13
N ARG A 58 -3.38 -25.06 -8.25
CA ARG A 58 -3.85 -26.42 -7.91
C ARG A 58 -4.34 -27.16 -9.15
N ALA A 59 -5.06 -26.49 -10.06
CA ALA A 59 -5.50 -27.09 -11.31
C ALA A 59 -4.32 -27.58 -12.18
N GLU A 60 -3.21 -26.83 -12.21
CA GLU A 60 -2.00 -27.24 -12.95
C GLU A 60 -1.36 -28.48 -12.33
N LEU A 61 -1.29 -28.55 -10.99
CA LEU A 61 -0.75 -29.72 -10.29
C LEU A 61 -1.57 -31.00 -10.57
N LEU A 62 -2.90 -30.86 -10.57
CA LEU A 62 -3.82 -31.95 -10.92
C LEU A 62 -3.64 -32.41 -12.37
N ALA A 63 -3.46 -31.48 -13.30
CA ALA A 63 -3.16 -31.80 -14.70
C ALA A 63 -1.82 -32.52 -14.88
N MET A 64 -0.86 -32.33 -13.95
CA MET A 64 0.40 -33.10 -13.90
C MET A 64 0.23 -34.49 -13.26
N GLY A 65 -0.99 -34.87 -12.85
CA GLY A 65 -1.28 -36.13 -12.18
C GLY A 65 -0.95 -36.13 -10.69
N ALA A 66 -0.61 -34.98 -10.11
CA ALA A 66 -0.23 -34.83 -8.70
C ALA A 66 -1.35 -34.20 -7.87
N ARG A 67 -1.61 -34.74 -6.68
CA ARG A 67 -2.59 -34.18 -5.73
C ARG A 67 -2.00 -33.00 -4.97
N ALA A 68 -2.82 -32.00 -4.65
CA ALA A 68 -2.40 -30.85 -3.85
C ALA A 68 -1.98 -31.29 -2.44
N PRO A 69 -0.72 -31.04 -2.02
CA PRO A 69 -0.25 -31.43 -0.69
C PRO A 69 -0.73 -30.48 0.42
N VAL A 70 -1.17 -29.27 0.05
CA VAL A 70 -1.58 -28.19 0.96
C VAL A 70 -2.82 -27.46 0.44
N PRO A 71 -3.58 -26.74 1.29
CA PRO A 71 -4.61 -25.82 0.84
C PRO A 71 -4.01 -24.64 0.06
N PRO A 72 -4.79 -23.94 -0.79
CA PRO A 72 -4.31 -22.76 -1.49
C PRO A 72 -4.08 -21.59 -0.54
N VAL A 73 -3.08 -20.78 -0.82
CA VAL A 73 -2.78 -19.55 -0.07
C VAL A 73 -3.61 -18.36 -0.54
N ALA A 74 -4.02 -18.35 -1.83
CA ALA A 74 -4.89 -17.32 -2.41
C ALA A 74 -5.57 -17.87 -3.67
N GLY A 75 -6.90 -17.86 -3.70
CA GLY A 75 -7.65 -18.42 -4.83
C GLY A 75 -7.24 -19.87 -5.10
N ASP A 76 -6.70 -20.15 -6.29
CA ASP A 76 -6.22 -21.48 -6.68
C ASP A 76 -4.69 -21.67 -6.51
N TRP A 77 -3.98 -20.67 -5.98
CA TRP A 77 -2.53 -20.72 -5.84
C TRP A 77 -2.09 -21.57 -4.65
N LEU A 78 -1.25 -22.56 -4.90
CA LEU A 78 -0.47 -23.29 -3.92
C LEU A 78 0.92 -22.65 -3.81
N ALA A 79 1.45 -22.58 -2.60
CA ALA A 79 2.81 -22.11 -2.34
C ALA A 79 3.59 -23.14 -1.52
N ASP A 80 4.84 -23.35 -1.88
CA ASP A 80 5.78 -24.08 -1.04
C ASP A 80 5.94 -23.35 0.30
N PRO A 81 5.78 -24.02 1.45
CA PRO A 81 5.78 -23.36 2.77
C PRO A 81 7.07 -22.58 3.08
N GLU A 82 8.24 -23.13 2.71
CA GLU A 82 9.53 -22.49 2.96
C GLU A 82 9.69 -21.25 2.07
N HIS A 83 9.34 -21.36 0.79
CA HIS A 83 9.32 -20.24 -0.12
C HIS A 83 8.34 -19.14 0.30
N TRP A 84 7.16 -19.51 0.78
CA TRP A 84 6.14 -18.58 1.24
C TRP A 84 6.60 -17.79 2.46
N ALA A 85 7.21 -18.46 3.43
CA ALA A 85 7.82 -17.81 4.60
C ALA A 85 8.95 -16.85 4.21
N ALA A 86 9.80 -17.23 3.25
CA ALA A 86 10.86 -16.37 2.74
C ALA A 86 10.31 -15.13 2.02
N LEU A 87 9.28 -15.28 1.18
CA LEU A 87 8.56 -14.16 0.56
C LEU A 87 7.94 -13.24 1.62
N ARG A 88 7.38 -13.82 2.68
CA ARG A 88 6.77 -13.07 3.77
C ARG A 88 7.78 -12.20 4.52
N GLY A 89 8.95 -12.74 4.81
CA GLY A 89 10.05 -12.00 5.42
C GLY A 89 10.51 -10.85 4.52
N ARG A 90 10.73 -11.15 3.22
CA ARG A 90 11.10 -10.13 2.22
C ARG A 90 10.07 -9.02 2.10
N LEU A 91 8.77 -9.34 2.09
CA LEU A 91 7.71 -8.33 2.04
C LEU A 91 7.81 -7.36 3.22
N GLY A 92 8.03 -7.88 4.43
CA GLY A 92 8.23 -7.06 5.64
C GLY A 92 9.40 -6.08 5.47
N THR A 93 10.57 -6.58 5.07
CA THR A 93 11.76 -5.75 4.84
C THR A 93 11.54 -4.70 3.75
N GLU A 94 10.86 -5.03 2.65
CA GLU A 94 10.58 -4.05 1.59
C GLU A 94 9.59 -2.96 2.03
N VAL A 95 8.59 -3.31 2.85
CA VAL A 95 7.64 -2.32 3.41
C VAL A 95 8.38 -1.35 4.32
N GLU A 96 9.21 -1.82 5.24
CA GLU A 96 10.00 -0.96 6.13
C GLU A 96 10.97 -0.07 5.35
N ARG A 97 11.67 -0.64 4.36
CA ARG A 97 12.58 0.10 3.49
C ARG A 97 11.84 1.14 2.64
N TYR A 98 10.62 0.84 2.22
CA TYR A 98 9.78 1.81 1.50
C TYR A 98 9.39 2.97 2.41
N ALA A 99 8.90 2.68 3.62
CA ALA A 99 8.49 3.68 4.60
C ALA A 99 9.66 4.62 4.99
N ALA A 100 10.85 4.06 5.22
CA ALA A 100 12.05 4.85 5.54
C ALA A 100 12.45 5.83 4.42
N ARG A 101 12.27 5.43 3.16
CA ARG A 101 12.56 6.28 1.98
C ARG A 101 11.45 7.27 1.66
N HIS A 102 10.24 7.04 2.15
CA HIS A 102 9.07 7.87 1.89
C HIS A 102 8.35 8.26 3.18
N PRO A 103 8.96 9.06 4.09
CA PRO A 103 8.35 9.40 5.38
C PRO A 103 6.96 10.02 5.27
N MET A 104 6.72 10.79 4.20
CA MET A 104 5.44 11.46 3.92
C MET A 104 4.42 10.61 3.15
N ASP A 105 4.80 9.43 2.65
CA ASP A 105 3.88 8.46 2.03
C ASP A 105 4.41 7.04 2.32
N PRO A 106 4.30 6.57 3.58
CA PRO A 106 5.02 5.38 4.01
C PRO A 106 4.42 4.06 3.53
N GLY A 107 3.21 4.08 2.96
CA GLY A 107 2.51 2.87 2.54
C GLY A 107 3.01 2.35 1.20
N LEU A 108 3.60 1.15 1.18
CA LEU A 108 4.04 0.49 -0.05
C LEU A 108 2.82 0.07 -0.88
N PRO A 109 2.66 0.54 -2.14
CA PRO A 109 1.54 0.11 -2.98
C PRO A 109 1.57 -1.40 -3.25
N THR A 110 0.42 -2.09 -3.13
CA THR A 110 0.34 -3.56 -3.30
C THR A 110 0.89 -4.02 -4.66
N GLU A 111 0.64 -3.26 -5.72
CA GLU A 111 1.14 -3.56 -7.06
C GLU A 111 2.66 -3.37 -7.18
N ALA A 112 3.24 -2.41 -6.45
CA ALA A 112 4.69 -2.27 -6.38
C ALA A 112 5.32 -3.46 -5.63
N ALA A 113 4.70 -3.89 -4.52
CA ALA A 113 5.12 -5.09 -3.79
C ALA A 113 5.06 -6.36 -4.66
N ARG A 114 3.99 -6.53 -5.46
CA ARG A 114 3.85 -7.65 -6.40
C ARG A 114 5.05 -7.72 -7.35
N ARG A 115 5.41 -6.59 -7.97
CA ARG A 115 6.55 -6.50 -8.90
C ARG A 115 7.89 -6.75 -8.21
N LEU A 116 8.11 -6.17 -7.03
CA LEU A 116 9.35 -6.36 -6.24
C LEU A 116 9.57 -7.82 -5.83
N LEU A 117 8.49 -8.54 -5.52
CA LEU A 117 8.55 -9.94 -5.13
C LEU A 117 8.50 -10.92 -6.32
N GLY A 118 8.27 -10.42 -7.54
CA GLY A 118 8.14 -11.26 -8.74
C GLY A 118 6.88 -12.13 -8.73
N LEU A 119 5.81 -11.66 -8.09
CA LEU A 119 4.59 -12.44 -7.93
C LEU A 119 3.67 -12.32 -9.18
N PRO A 120 3.02 -13.42 -9.59
CA PRO A 120 2.16 -13.41 -10.77
C PRO A 120 0.82 -12.69 -10.53
N ASP A 121 0.39 -12.58 -9.28
CA ASP A 121 -0.94 -12.09 -8.91
C ASP A 121 -0.86 -11.18 -7.69
N ARG A 122 -1.70 -10.15 -7.66
CA ARG A 122 -1.83 -9.24 -6.52
C ARG A 122 -2.45 -9.94 -5.30
N ALA A 123 -3.34 -10.91 -5.52
CA ALA A 123 -3.95 -11.68 -4.43
C ALA A 123 -2.91 -12.41 -3.56
N LEU A 124 -1.76 -12.77 -4.13
CA LEU A 124 -0.65 -13.37 -3.38
C LEU A 124 0.01 -12.37 -2.43
N VAL A 125 0.09 -11.09 -2.81
CA VAL A 125 0.59 -10.05 -1.90
C VAL A 125 -0.36 -9.85 -0.74
N ASP A 126 -1.66 -9.82 -1.01
CA ASP A 126 -2.70 -9.69 0.01
C ASP A 126 -2.66 -10.88 0.99
N ALA A 127 -2.53 -12.11 0.48
CA ALA A 127 -2.36 -13.30 1.31
C ALA A 127 -1.05 -13.30 2.11
N LEU A 128 0.06 -12.80 1.54
CA LEU A 128 1.31 -12.62 2.29
C LEU A 128 1.12 -11.62 3.42
N ALA A 129 0.45 -10.49 3.19
CA ALA A 129 0.26 -9.48 4.22
C ALA A 129 -0.53 -10.01 5.43
N ASP A 130 -1.49 -10.89 5.19
CA ASP A 130 -2.28 -11.55 6.25
C ASP A 130 -1.55 -12.73 6.91
N HIS A 131 -0.52 -13.28 6.24
CA HIS A 131 0.27 -14.38 6.79
C HIS A 131 1.13 -13.91 7.97
N PRO A 132 1.22 -14.70 9.07
CA PRO A 132 2.11 -14.40 10.19
C PRO A 132 3.56 -14.23 9.73
N GLY A 133 4.24 -13.24 10.31
CA GLY A 133 5.64 -12.96 10.02
C GLY A 133 6.26 -12.11 11.12
N THR A 134 7.58 -11.92 11.06
CA THR A 134 8.34 -11.12 12.03
C THR A 134 7.87 -9.67 12.07
N VAL A 135 7.67 -9.06 10.90
CA VAL A 135 7.14 -7.69 10.77
C VAL A 135 5.63 -7.77 10.61
N ARG A 136 4.87 -7.23 11.58
CA ARG A 136 3.41 -7.10 11.45
C ARG A 136 3.07 -6.12 10.34
N LEU A 137 2.25 -6.55 9.39
CA LEU A 137 1.79 -5.71 8.29
C LEU A 137 0.32 -5.34 8.46
N ARG A 138 -0.04 -4.14 8.02
CA ARG A 138 -1.41 -3.64 7.91
C ARG A 138 -1.71 -3.27 6.48
N ARG A 139 -2.93 -3.55 6.04
CA ARG A 139 -3.43 -3.19 4.71
C ARG A 139 -4.45 -2.08 4.84
N GLY A 140 -4.37 -1.09 3.95
CA GLY A 140 -5.33 0.00 3.86
C GLY A 140 -5.24 0.67 2.50
N GLN A 141 -6.38 0.94 1.87
CA GLN A 141 -6.46 1.73 0.63
C GLN A 141 -5.50 1.25 -0.49
N GLY A 142 -5.28 -0.07 -0.61
CA GLY A 142 -4.37 -0.66 -1.61
C GLY A 142 -2.88 -0.48 -1.32
N ARG A 143 -2.53 -0.19 -0.06
CA ARG A 143 -1.16 -0.02 0.44
C ARG A 143 -0.89 -0.93 1.63
N LEU A 144 0.39 -1.19 1.84
CA LEU A 144 0.94 -2.00 2.93
C LEU A 144 1.77 -1.13 3.86
N HIS A 145 1.49 -1.22 5.14
CA HIS A 145 2.15 -0.46 6.20
C HIS A 145 2.80 -1.41 7.20
N GLY A 146 4.01 -1.08 7.62
CA GLY A 146 4.68 -1.71 8.75
C GLY A 146 4.26 -1.09 10.09
N PRO A 147 4.72 -1.63 11.22
CA PRO A 147 4.40 -1.10 12.54
C PRO A 147 4.86 0.36 12.67
N GLY A 148 4.01 1.24 13.20
CA GLY A 148 4.35 2.66 13.38
C GLY A 148 4.43 3.50 12.10
N SER A 149 4.02 2.94 10.95
CA SER A 149 4.01 3.63 9.65
C SER A 149 2.60 3.86 9.09
N GLU A 150 1.60 3.83 9.98
CA GLU A 150 0.17 3.96 9.65
C GLU A 150 -0.20 5.37 9.18
N GLY A 151 0.61 6.37 9.51
CA GLY A 151 0.46 7.75 9.06
C GLY A 151 1.78 8.38 8.62
N PRO A 152 1.75 9.45 7.82
CA PRO A 152 2.96 10.12 7.38
C PRO A 152 3.71 10.73 8.58
N THR A 153 5.01 10.47 8.65
CA THR A 153 5.89 11.18 9.57
C THR A 153 6.42 12.42 8.88
N LEU A 154 6.22 13.58 9.49
CA LEU A 154 6.78 14.83 8.98
C LEU A 154 8.30 14.83 9.19
N PRO A 155 9.10 14.92 8.10
CA PRO A 155 10.54 15.12 8.20
C PRO A 155 10.87 16.36 9.04
N PRO A 156 12.04 16.42 9.70
CA PRO A 156 12.45 17.58 10.51
C PRO A 156 12.24 18.96 9.84
N PRO A 157 12.60 19.19 8.56
CA PRO A 157 12.37 20.49 7.93
C PRO A 157 10.87 20.81 7.77
N VAL A 158 10.05 19.82 7.39
CA VAL A 158 8.60 20.00 7.25
C VAL A 158 7.96 20.26 8.62
N ARG A 159 8.42 19.57 9.66
CA ARG A 159 7.96 19.79 11.03
C ARG A 159 8.26 21.21 11.50
N ALA A 160 9.48 21.70 11.29
CA ALA A 160 9.85 23.07 11.64
C ALA A 160 9.00 24.11 10.91
N ALA A 161 8.70 23.87 9.64
CA ALA A 161 7.82 24.71 8.85
C ALA A 161 6.37 24.70 9.36
N VAL A 162 5.84 23.52 9.70
CA VAL A 162 4.52 23.37 10.34
C VAL A 162 4.48 24.05 11.71
N ASP A 163 5.54 23.96 12.51
CA ASP A 163 5.65 24.64 13.81
C ASP A 163 5.70 26.17 13.67
N ALA A 164 6.27 26.69 12.56
CA ALA A 164 6.20 28.11 12.24
C ALA A 164 4.76 28.54 11.93
N VAL A 165 4.07 27.81 11.04
CA VAL A 165 2.65 28.05 10.73
C VAL A 165 1.79 27.94 11.99
N ARG A 166 2.08 26.97 12.87
CA ARG A 166 1.34 26.80 14.12
C ARG A 166 1.44 28.02 15.03
N ARG A 167 2.66 28.54 15.22
CA ARG A 167 2.90 29.76 16.03
C ARG A 167 2.22 31.01 15.45
N GLU A 168 2.08 31.09 14.13
CA GLU A 168 1.35 32.17 13.47
C GLU A 168 -0.16 32.02 13.74
N LEU A 169 -0.72 30.83 13.53
CA LEU A 169 -2.14 30.55 13.75
C LEU A 169 -2.56 30.52 15.22
N GLU A 170 -1.66 30.27 16.17
CA GLU A 170 -1.94 30.42 17.60
C GLU A 170 -2.28 31.87 17.95
N ARG A 171 -1.71 32.85 17.23
CA ARG A 171 -2.00 34.28 17.42
C ARG A 171 -3.26 34.72 16.67
N THR A 172 -3.45 34.23 15.46
CA THR A 172 -4.60 34.56 14.61
C THR A 172 -5.25 33.29 14.04
N PRO A 173 -6.11 32.60 14.81
CA PRO A 173 -6.58 31.23 14.53
C PRO A 173 -7.28 31.02 13.20
N PHE A 174 -7.91 32.06 12.66
CA PHE A 174 -8.69 32.00 11.42
C PHE A 174 -8.04 32.78 10.28
N ARG A 175 -6.81 33.29 10.44
CA ARG A 175 -6.05 33.94 9.36
C ARG A 175 -5.05 32.95 8.78
N ALA A 176 -5.52 32.11 7.87
CA ALA A 176 -4.66 31.14 7.18
C ALA A 176 -3.51 31.85 6.43
N PRO A 177 -2.26 31.37 6.51
CA PRO A 177 -1.15 31.93 5.74
C PRO A 177 -1.45 31.96 4.23
N GLU A 178 -0.87 32.93 3.53
CA GLU A 178 -0.95 33.03 2.08
C GLU A 178 -0.04 31.99 1.39
N ALA A 179 -0.31 31.71 0.12
CA ALA A 179 0.42 30.71 -0.65
C ALA A 179 1.94 30.99 -0.72
N ASP A 180 2.32 32.25 -0.92
CA ASP A 180 3.72 32.67 -0.98
C ASP A 180 4.43 32.41 0.36
N ARG A 181 3.76 32.69 1.47
CA ARG A 181 4.28 32.43 2.81
C ARG A 181 4.49 30.94 3.07
N LEU A 182 3.55 30.10 2.63
CA LEU A 182 3.70 28.64 2.71
C LEU A 182 4.87 28.16 1.83
N ALA A 183 5.03 28.74 0.64
CA ALA A 183 6.13 28.43 -0.26
C ALA A 183 7.51 28.82 0.31
N GLU A 184 7.62 29.99 0.95
CA GLU A 184 8.83 30.43 1.68
C GLU A 184 9.24 29.46 2.77
N LEU A 185 8.26 28.93 3.52
CA LEU A 185 8.48 27.93 4.56
C LEU A 185 8.76 26.52 3.99
N GLY A 186 8.75 26.35 2.66
CA GLY A 186 8.94 25.06 2.01
C GLY A 186 7.73 24.13 2.07
N LEU A 187 6.56 24.63 2.49
CA LEU A 187 5.32 23.87 2.55
C LEU A 187 4.59 23.91 1.20
N ARG A 188 5.01 23.04 0.28
CA ARG A 188 4.30 22.86 -1.00
C ARG A 188 3.15 21.87 -0.83
N ARG A 189 2.46 21.58 -1.94
CA ARG A 189 1.26 20.72 -1.96
C ARG A 189 1.46 19.36 -1.27
N ARG A 190 2.63 18.74 -1.45
CA ARG A 190 2.93 17.41 -0.88
C ARG A 190 3.15 17.49 0.63
N GLU A 191 3.90 18.48 1.08
CA GLU A 191 4.22 18.70 2.50
C GLU A 191 2.97 19.11 3.28
N LEU A 192 2.11 19.96 2.69
CA LEU A 192 0.81 20.31 3.27
C LEU A 192 -0.11 19.09 3.37
N ALA A 193 -0.18 18.27 2.32
CA ALA A 193 -0.96 17.04 2.37
C ALA A 193 -0.46 16.08 3.46
N ALA A 194 0.86 15.95 3.60
CA ALA A 194 1.46 15.15 4.67
C ALA A 194 1.15 15.72 6.06
N ALA A 195 1.21 17.05 6.24
CA ALA A 195 0.89 17.71 7.50
C ALA A 195 -0.58 17.52 7.90
N VAL A 196 -1.50 17.57 6.93
CA VAL A 196 -2.92 17.32 7.14
C VAL A 196 -3.18 15.85 7.47
N ALA A 197 -2.58 14.93 6.72
CA ALA A 197 -2.71 13.50 6.98
C ALA A 197 -2.06 13.07 8.31
N ALA A 198 -1.02 13.78 8.77
CA ALA A 198 -0.43 13.62 10.10
C ALA A 198 -1.26 14.28 11.22
N GLY A 199 -2.37 14.94 10.89
CA GLY A 199 -3.23 15.65 11.85
C GLY A 199 -2.61 16.91 12.44
N ALA A 200 -1.51 17.41 11.87
CA ALA A 200 -0.81 18.60 12.38
C ALA A 200 -1.46 19.91 11.90
N LEU A 201 -2.17 19.86 10.77
CA LEU A 201 -2.93 20.98 10.19
C LEU A 201 -4.30 20.50 9.75
N LEU A 202 -5.28 21.40 9.72
CA LEU A 202 -6.61 21.18 9.18
C LEU A 202 -6.73 21.89 7.84
N ARG A 203 -7.06 21.17 6.77
CA ARG A 203 -7.35 21.78 5.46
C ARG A 203 -8.84 22.07 5.36
N VAL A 204 -9.19 23.34 5.15
CA VAL A 204 -10.60 23.79 4.98
C VAL A 204 -10.90 24.21 3.54
N GLY A 205 -9.88 24.34 2.69
CA GLY A 205 -10.05 24.66 1.28
C GLY A 205 -8.78 24.43 0.48
N GLU A 206 -8.79 24.79 -0.80
CA GLU A 206 -7.57 24.75 -1.61
C GLU A 206 -6.57 25.83 -1.16
N GLY A 207 -5.37 25.40 -0.76
CA GLY A 207 -4.34 26.30 -0.22
C GLY A 207 -4.67 26.92 1.15
N ILE A 208 -5.77 26.53 1.80
CA ILE A 208 -6.21 27.12 3.07
C ILE A 208 -6.09 26.06 4.17
N VAL A 209 -5.16 26.30 5.08
CA VAL A 209 -4.89 25.46 6.24
C VAL A 209 -5.03 26.25 7.54
N LEU A 210 -5.63 25.61 8.54
CA LEU A 210 -5.83 26.12 9.89
C LEU A 210 -5.29 25.10 10.92
N LEU A 211 -5.40 25.42 12.20
CA LEU A 211 -5.05 24.47 13.25
C LEU A 211 -6.11 23.37 13.39
N PRO A 212 -5.72 22.16 13.82
CA PRO A 212 -6.67 21.17 14.30
C PRO A 212 -7.63 21.77 15.34
N GLY A 213 -8.92 21.42 15.25
CA GLY A 213 -9.97 21.97 16.10
C GLY A 213 -10.39 23.41 15.76
N ALA A 214 -9.89 24.01 14.66
CA ALA A 214 -10.37 25.32 14.20
C ALA A 214 -11.85 25.28 13.79
N ASP A 215 -12.34 24.13 13.34
CA ASP A 215 -13.74 23.88 13.03
C ASP A 215 -14.65 24.03 14.25
N ALA A 216 -14.37 23.30 15.33
CA ALA A 216 -15.13 23.39 16.58
C ALA A 216 -15.05 24.80 17.20
N ARG A 217 -13.87 25.43 17.14
CA ARG A 217 -13.65 26.81 17.60
C ARG A 217 -14.45 27.82 16.77
N ALA A 218 -14.45 27.69 15.44
CA ALA A 218 -15.22 28.56 14.57
C ALA A 218 -16.73 28.41 14.84
N ALA A 219 -17.23 27.19 14.94
CA ALA A 219 -18.63 26.92 15.26
C ALA A 219 -19.04 27.49 16.64
N ALA A 220 -18.14 27.50 17.62
CA ALA A 220 -18.40 28.14 18.91
C ALA A 220 -18.53 29.67 18.79
N VAL A 221 -17.67 30.33 18.02
CA VAL A 221 -17.75 31.78 17.77
C VAL A 221 -19.03 32.13 17.01
N LEU A 222 -19.34 31.39 15.95
CA LEU A 222 -20.50 31.66 15.09
C LEU A 222 -21.83 31.46 15.82
N ARG A 223 -21.92 30.51 16.75
CA ARG A 223 -23.10 30.33 17.62
C ARG A 223 -23.38 31.53 18.53
N GLY A 224 -22.38 32.37 18.80
CA GLY A 224 -22.56 33.60 19.57
C GLY A 224 -23.20 34.75 18.77
N LEU A 225 -23.35 34.61 17.45
CA LEU A 225 -23.99 35.61 16.60
C LEU A 225 -25.52 35.43 16.60
N PRO A 226 -26.29 36.53 16.42
CA PRO A 226 -27.70 36.43 16.04
C PRO A 226 -27.86 35.56 14.79
N GLN A 227 -28.86 34.69 14.79
CA GLN A 227 -29.13 33.76 13.69
C GLN A 227 -30.39 34.18 12.92
N PRO A 228 -30.39 34.14 11.57
CA PRO A 228 -29.25 33.82 10.71
C PRO A 228 -28.21 34.96 10.69
N PHE A 229 -26.94 34.63 10.41
CA PHE A 229 -25.89 35.62 10.20
C PHE A 229 -25.45 35.68 8.73
N THR A 230 -24.94 36.82 8.32
CA THR A 230 -24.35 37.05 7.00
C THR A 230 -22.87 36.66 6.96
N LEU A 231 -22.34 36.41 5.76
CA LEU A 231 -20.90 36.18 5.56
C LEU A 231 -20.04 37.35 6.12
N SER A 232 -20.53 38.58 6.03
CA SER A 232 -19.84 39.76 6.55
C SER A 232 -19.73 39.75 8.07
N GLU A 233 -20.77 39.30 8.77
CA GLU A 233 -20.77 39.15 10.23
C GLU A 233 -19.88 38.00 10.69
N ALA A 234 -19.97 36.84 10.02
CA ALA A 234 -19.08 35.70 10.27
C ALA A 234 -17.60 36.09 10.12
N ARG A 235 -17.27 36.83 9.03
CA ARG A 235 -15.91 37.32 8.77
C ARG A 235 -15.41 38.25 9.87
N LYS A 236 -16.26 39.17 10.36
CA LYS A 236 -15.91 40.10 11.45
C LYS A 236 -15.72 39.34 12.76
N ALA A 237 -16.63 38.41 13.09
CA ALA A 237 -16.59 37.64 14.32
C ALA A 237 -15.35 36.73 14.40
N LEU A 238 -14.96 36.13 13.29
CA LEU A 238 -13.78 35.26 13.18
C LEU A 238 -12.47 36.04 12.93
N ASP A 239 -12.50 37.37 12.85
CA ASP A 239 -11.37 38.22 12.45
C ASP A 239 -10.57 37.66 11.25
N THR A 240 -11.27 37.37 10.16
CA THR A 240 -10.69 36.73 8.98
C THR A 240 -10.98 37.48 7.68
N THR A 241 -10.50 36.94 6.56
CA THR A 241 -10.74 37.46 5.21
C THR A 241 -11.82 36.65 4.50
N ARG A 242 -12.40 37.19 3.43
CA ARG A 242 -13.38 36.45 2.61
C ARG A 242 -12.79 35.16 2.02
N ARG A 243 -11.50 35.19 1.65
CA ARG A 243 -10.73 34.04 1.12
C ARG A 243 -10.78 32.84 2.06
N VAL A 244 -10.77 33.07 3.37
CA VAL A 244 -10.78 32.01 4.38
C VAL A 244 -12.19 31.75 4.93
N ALA A 245 -13.00 32.80 5.10
CA ALA A 245 -14.36 32.68 5.65
C ALA A 245 -15.26 31.77 4.80
N VAL A 246 -15.25 31.92 3.48
CA VAL A 246 -16.13 31.14 2.60
C VAL A 246 -15.78 29.64 2.67
N PRO A 247 -14.52 29.21 2.42
CA PRO A 247 -14.18 27.79 2.50
C PRO A 247 -14.31 27.21 3.91
N LEU A 248 -14.09 28.02 4.96
CA LEU A 248 -14.33 27.58 6.33
C LEU A 248 -15.82 27.31 6.58
N LEU A 249 -16.73 28.19 6.14
CA LEU A 249 -18.17 27.97 6.29
C LEU A 249 -18.64 26.76 5.47
N GLU A 250 -18.17 26.59 4.24
CA GLU A 250 -18.43 25.39 3.42
C GLU A 250 -17.93 24.12 4.12
N PHE A 251 -16.75 24.18 4.75
CA PHE A 251 -16.20 23.08 5.52
C PHE A 251 -17.05 22.73 6.75
N LEU A 252 -17.57 23.75 7.45
CA LEU A 252 -18.44 23.57 8.62
C LEU A 252 -19.81 23.01 8.22
N ASP A 253 -20.36 23.48 7.10
CA ASP A 253 -21.62 23.01 6.51
C ASP A 253 -21.53 21.54 6.09
N GLY A 254 -20.46 21.15 5.39
CA GLY A 254 -20.18 19.75 5.05
C GLY A 254 -19.96 18.84 6.27
N ARG A 255 -19.74 19.41 7.47
CA ARG A 255 -19.66 18.68 8.75
C ARG A 255 -20.95 18.76 9.58
N GLY A 256 -21.98 19.46 9.11
CA GLY A 256 -23.24 19.69 9.82
C GLY A 256 -23.10 20.59 11.06
N LEU A 257 -22.05 21.41 11.12
CA LEU A 257 -21.83 22.37 12.22
C LEU A 257 -22.50 23.72 11.95
N THR A 258 -22.76 24.02 10.69
CA THR A 258 -23.56 25.16 10.22
C THR A 258 -24.52 24.64 9.13
N GLU A 259 -25.55 25.40 8.82
CA GLU A 259 -26.46 25.12 7.71
C GLU A 259 -26.70 26.43 6.95
N ARG A 260 -26.62 26.40 5.63
CA ARG A 260 -26.93 27.55 4.78
C ARG A 260 -28.45 27.65 4.58
N VAL A 261 -29.04 28.74 5.05
CA VAL A 261 -30.50 28.92 5.12
C VAL A 261 -31.09 29.62 3.89
N ASP A 262 -30.26 30.22 3.03
CA ASP A 262 -30.67 30.94 1.84
C ASP A 262 -29.79 30.56 0.62
N ASP A 263 -30.38 30.54 -0.57
CA ASP A 263 -29.67 30.35 -1.84
C ASP A 263 -29.20 31.66 -2.48
#